data_AF-A0A397AZS4-F1
#
_entry.id   AF-A0A397AZS4-F1
#
_cell.length_a   1.000
_cell.length_b   1.000
_cell.length_c   1.000
_cell.angle_alpha   90.00
_cell.angle_beta   90.00
_cell.angle_gamma   90.00
#
_symmetry.space_group_name_H-M   'P 1'
#
loop_
_entity.id
_entity.type
_entity.pdbx_description
1 polymer ?
#
loop_
_entity_poly.entity_id
_entity_poly.type
_entity_poly.pdbx_seq_one_letter_code
_entity_poly.pdbx_strand_id
1 'polypeptide(L)'
;MEIDDLYEDLKDGLRLIALLQIISRQPIAAKYNRNPKMRIQKLENLNLIFGFMARNNMTITNIGSSDIVDGNSKLVLGLMWTIIKSYQVGEIAVDGVSGKDGLLLWVKRSLTDYPTVDVTNFTSSWTNGIAFCALIHKHYPTLLDFDSLSPNDAVENVSLAFGLMEAKFGIPQLLNVADVAGNPKPDDKSIMTYVSLLFQVFSIFYPKFG
;
A
#
# COMPACT_ATOMS: atom_id res chain seq x y z
N MET A 1 -18.15 9.96 -2.47
CA MET A 1 -17.99 9.94 -0.99
C MET A 1 -16.51 10.08 -0.76
N GLU A 2 -16.08 11.23 -0.27
CA GLU A 2 -14.70 11.44 0.17
C GLU A 2 -14.58 11.00 1.65
N ILE A 3 -13.35 10.78 2.09
CA ILE A 3 -12.99 10.51 3.49
C ILE A 3 -12.23 11.74 3.97
N ASP A 4 -12.75 12.40 4.99
CA ASP A 4 -12.10 13.53 5.65
C ASP A 4 -11.40 13.05 6.93
N ASP A 5 -12.09 12.22 7.73
CA ASP A 5 -11.54 11.58 8.93
C ASP A 5 -11.81 10.08 8.89
N LEU A 6 -10.74 9.30 8.67
CA LEU A 6 -10.79 7.84 8.59
C LEU A 6 -11.45 7.18 9.82
N TYR A 7 -11.29 7.75 11.00
CA TYR A 7 -11.77 7.15 12.25
C TYR A 7 -13.26 7.42 12.49
N GLU A 8 -13.82 8.46 11.88
CA GLU A 8 -15.24 8.79 11.95
C GLU A 8 -16.01 8.27 10.73
N ASP A 9 -15.45 8.46 9.54
CA ASP A 9 -16.13 8.22 8.26
C ASP A 9 -16.35 6.74 7.93
N LEU A 10 -15.61 5.84 8.59
CA LEU A 10 -15.76 4.40 8.44
C LEU A 10 -16.72 3.76 9.43
N LYS A 11 -17.14 4.50 10.49
CA LYS A 11 -17.96 3.96 11.59
C LYS A 11 -19.29 3.38 11.14
N ASP A 12 -19.84 3.87 10.02
CA ASP A 12 -21.15 3.44 9.52
C ASP A 12 -21.11 2.25 8.55
N GLY A 13 -19.89 1.84 8.16
CA GLY A 13 -19.64 0.76 7.21
C GLY A 13 -19.95 1.08 5.75
N LEU A 14 -20.55 2.22 5.40
CA LEU A 14 -20.95 2.52 4.03
C LEU A 14 -19.76 2.70 3.10
N ARG A 15 -18.74 3.42 3.55
CA ARG A 15 -17.50 3.64 2.79
C ARG A 15 -16.68 2.36 2.64
N LEU A 16 -16.62 1.53 3.69
CA LEU A 16 -15.99 0.21 3.64
C LEU A 16 -16.72 -0.73 2.67
N ILE A 17 -18.05 -0.74 2.68
CA ILE A 17 -18.85 -1.49 1.70
C ILE A 17 -18.52 -1.01 0.29
N ALA A 18 -18.56 0.30 0.04
CA ALA A 18 -18.26 0.85 -1.28
C ALA A 18 -16.85 0.46 -1.76
N LEU A 19 -15.83 0.64 -0.91
CA LEU A 19 -14.45 0.29 -1.19
C LEU A 19 -14.31 -1.19 -1.55
N LEU A 20 -14.80 -2.09 -0.69
CA LEU A 20 -14.68 -3.53 -0.90
C LEU A 20 -15.44 -3.99 -2.15
N GLN A 21 -16.61 -3.44 -2.45
CA GLN A 21 -17.31 -3.75 -3.71
C GLN A 21 -16.51 -3.34 -4.94
N ILE A 22 -15.85 -2.17 -4.90
CA ILE A 22 -15.05 -1.68 -6.03
C ILE A 22 -13.84 -2.58 -6.25
N ILE A 23 -13.06 -2.84 -5.21
CA ILE A 23 -11.79 -3.58 -5.34
C ILE A 23 -12.00 -5.08 -5.56
N SER A 24 -13.03 -5.67 -4.96
CA SER A 24 -13.36 -7.09 -5.15
C SER A 24 -14.16 -7.37 -6.41
N ARG A 25 -14.80 -6.34 -7.00
CA ARG A 25 -15.80 -6.46 -8.07
C ARG A 25 -16.97 -7.39 -7.71
N GLN A 26 -17.29 -7.51 -6.42
CA GLN A 26 -18.37 -8.35 -5.91
C GLN A 26 -19.27 -7.57 -4.95
N PRO A 27 -20.59 -7.86 -4.91
CA PRO A 27 -21.45 -7.28 -3.91
C PRO A 27 -21.12 -7.84 -2.52
N ILE A 28 -21.08 -6.98 -1.50
CA ILE A 28 -20.88 -7.40 -0.10
C ILE A 28 -22.09 -8.22 0.41
N ALA A 29 -23.29 -7.72 0.12
CA ALA A 29 -24.57 -8.31 0.50
C ALA A 29 -25.70 -7.79 -0.40
N ALA A 30 -26.81 -8.53 -0.48
CA ALA A 30 -27.99 -8.10 -1.23
C ALA A 30 -28.67 -6.86 -0.63
N LYS A 31 -28.60 -6.70 0.70
CA LYS A 31 -29.16 -5.57 1.44
C LYS A 31 -28.23 -5.17 2.59
N TYR A 32 -28.18 -3.88 2.87
CA TYR A 32 -27.49 -3.26 4.01
C TYR A 32 -28.16 -1.92 4.32
N ASN A 33 -27.91 -1.37 5.51
CA ASN A 33 -28.49 -0.11 5.95
C ASN A 33 -27.87 1.05 5.16
N ARG A 34 -28.66 1.70 4.30
CA ARG A 34 -28.21 2.82 3.43
C ARG A 34 -28.13 4.17 4.16
N ASN A 35 -28.82 4.30 5.28
CA ASN A 35 -28.82 5.50 6.13
C ASN A 35 -28.77 5.08 7.63
N PRO A 36 -27.65 4.48 8.07
CA PRO A 36 -27.52 3.93 9.42
C PRO A 36 -27.35 5.05 10.47
N LYS A 37 -28.45 5.43 11.13
CA LYS A 37 -28.45 6.44 12.19
C LYS A 37 -28.14 5.84 13.56
N MET A 38 -28.66 4.65 13.83
CA MET A 38 -28.50 3.97 15.11
C MET A 38 -27.23 3.12 15.13
N ARG A 39 -26.58 3.02 16.29
CA ARG A 39 -25.37 2.20 16.48
C ARG A 39 -25.57 0.74 16.01
N ILE A 40 -26.75 0.18 16.25
CA ILE A 40 -27.08 -1.18 15.80
C ILE A 40 -27.06 -1.33 14.27
N GLN A 41 -27.54 -0.33 13.52
CA GLN A 41 -27.53 -0.35 12.05
C GLN A 41 -26.10 -0.27 11.50
N LYS A 42 -25.23 0.51 12.16
CA LYS A 42 -23.80 0.60 11.83
C LYS A 42 -23.09 -0.74 12.07
N LEU A 43 -23.35 -1.36 13.23
CA LEU A 43 -22.83 -2.70 13.55
C LEU A 43 -23.29 -3.75 12.55
N GLU A 44 -24.57 -3.74 12.14
CA GLU A 44 -25.10 -4.66 11.12
C GLU A 44 -24.34 -4.53 9.80
N ASN A 45 -24.11 -3.31 9.32
CA ASN A 45 -23.31 -3.06 8.10
C ASN A 45 -21.89 -3.62 8.25
N LEU A 46 -21.23 -3.35 9.37
CA LEU A 46 -19.87 -3.81 9.61
C LEU A 46 -19.81 -5.34 9.75
N ASN A 47 -20.78 -5.98 10.40
CA ASN A 47 -20.84 -7.44 10.47
C ASN A 47 -20.96 -8.08 9.08
N LEU A 48 -21.69 -7.45 8.14
CA LEU A 48 -21.71 -7.90 6.74
C LEU A 48 -20.33 -7.80 6.09
N ILE A 49 -19.58 -6.73 6.36
CA ILE A 49 -18.20 -6.56 5.89
C ILE A 49 -17.29 -7.65 6.45
N PHE A 50 -17.26 -7.88 7.77
CA PHE A 50 -16.44 -8.93 8.37
C PHE A 50 -16.82 -10.33 7.83
N GLY A 51 -18.12 -10.60 7.64
CA GLY A 51 -18.59 -11.83 7.02
C GLY A 51 -18.13 -11.98 5.56
N PHE A 52 -18.14 -10.91 4.77
CA PHE A 52 -17.60 -10.91 3.41
C PHE A 52 -16.09 -11.16 3.41
N MET A 53 -15.35 -10.49 4.29
CA MET A 53 -13.90 -10.64 4.40
C MET A 53 -13.50 -12.07 4.76
N ALA A 54 -14.20 -12.69 5.72
CA ALA A 54 -14.01 -14.09 6.08
C ALA A 54 -14.23 -15.05 4.90
N ARG A 55 -15.29 -14.85 4.10
CA ARG A 55 -15.58 -15.68 2.92
C ARG A 55 -14.57 -15.52 1.78
N ASN A 56 -13.87 -14.39 1.74
CA ASN A 56 -12.84 -14.09 0.74
C ASN A 56 -11.42 -14.34 1.28
N ASN A 57 -11.28 -15.23 2.28
CA ASN A 57 -10.00 -15.66 2.85
C ASN A 57 -9.13 -14.51 3.42
N MET A 58 -9.72 -13.39 3.83
CA MET A 58 -8.97 -12.33 4.51
C MET A 58 -8.82 -12.66 5.98
N THR A 59 -7.58 -12.79 6.45
CA THR A 59 -7.28 -13.05 7.86
C THR A 59 -7.45 -11.77 8.68
N ILE A 60 -8.47 -11.75 9.54
CA ILE A 60 -8.70 -10.68 10.51
C ILE A 60 -8.47 -11.25 11.90
N THR A 61 -7.48 -10.72 12.61
CA THR A 61 -7.19 -11.11 14.00
C THR A 61 -7.39 -9.93 14.92
N ASN A 62 -8.15 -10.13 15.99
CA ASN A 62 -8.37 -9.15 17.06
C ASN A 62 -8.98 -7.81 16.61
N ILE A 63 -9.83 -7.83 15.58
CA ILE A 63 -10.61 -6.67 15.13
C ILE A 63 -12.06 -7.13 14.92
N GLY A 64 -13.01 -6.44 15.55
CA GLY A 64 -14.45 -6.66 15.39
C GLY A 64 -15.20 -5.40 14.95
N SER A 65 -16.50 -5.56 14.66
CA SER A 65 -17.36 -4.46 14.23
C SER A 65 -17.52 -3.35 15.27
N SER A 66 -17.51 -3.69 16.56
CA SER A 66 -17.53 -2.70 17.65
C SER A 66 -16.34 -1.77 17.59
N ASP A 67 -15.14 -2.29 17.31
CA ASP A 67 -13.92 -1.49 17.27
C ASP A 67 -13.96 -0.42 16.19
N ILE A 68 -14.59 -0.76 15.05
CA ILE A 68 -14.75 0.16 13.93
C ILE A 68 -15.86 1.17 14.20
N VAL A 69 -17.01 0.74 14.73
CA VAL A 69 -18.11 1.66 15.11
C VAL A 69 -17.65 2.68 16.15
N ASP A 70 -16.82 2.24 17.09
CA ASP A 70 -16.37 3.08 18.20
C ASP A 70 -15.13 3.93 17.81
N GLY A 71 -14.60 3.75 16.58
CA GLY A 71 -13.53 4.59 16.02
C GLY A 71 -12.15 4.30 16.62
N ASN A 72 -11.87 3.05 17.01
CA ASN A 72 -10.57 2.69 17.57
C ASN A 72 -9.47 2.83 16.51
N SER A 73 -8.69 3.91 16.59
CA SER A 73 -7.73 4.30 15.55
C SER A 73 -6.74 3.20 15.17
N LYS A 74 -6.20 2.49 16.16
CA LYS A 74 -5.27 1.37 15.93
C LYS A 74 -5.92 0.24 15.14
N LEU A 75 -7.15 -0.12 15.48
CA LEU A 75 -7.86 -1.24 14.85
C LEU A 75 -8.45 -0.84 13.49
N VAL A 76 -8.85 0.42 13.31
CA VAL A 76 -9.22 0.98 12.00
C VAL A 76 -8.04 0.94 11.04
N LEU A 77 -6.85 1.40 11.44
CA LEU A 77 -5.64 1.29 10.63
C LEU A 77 -5.25 -0.18 10.37
N GLY A 78 -5.42 -1.04 11.37
CA GLY A 78 -5.24 -2.49 11.23
C GLY A 78 -6.15 -3.08 10.15
N LEU A 79 -7.43 -2.70 10.13
CA LEU A 79 -8.40 -3.14 9.13
C LEU A 79 -8.03 -2.64 7.73
N MET A 80 -7.69 -1.35 7.59
CA MET A 80 -7.27 -0.78 6.31
C MET A 80 -6.03 -1.48 5.75
N TRP A 81 -5.05 -1.77 6.60
CA TRP A 81 -3.89 -2.56 6.21
C TRP A 81 -4.28 -3.97 5.75
N THR A 82 -5.19 -4.66 6.45
CA THR A 82 -5.65 -5.99 6.02
C THR A 82 -6.25 -5.93 4.61
N ILE A 83 -7.04 -4.90 4.31
CA ILE A 83 -7.64 -4.71 2.98
C ILE A 83 -6.56 -4.45 1.92
N ILE A 84 -5.63 -3.51 2.16
CA ILE A 84 -4.51 -3.20 1.26
C ILE A 84 -3.65 -4.45 1.03
N LYS A 85 -3.29 -5.14 2.11
CA LYS A 85 -2.50 -6.36 2.04
C LYS A 85 -3.20 -7.41 1.19
N SER A 86 -4.50 -7.62 1.34
CA SER A 86 -5.22 -8.65 0.58
C SER A 86 -5.35 -8.34 -0.90
N TYR A 87 -5.68 -7.10 -1.28
CA TYR A 87 -6.00 -6.77 -2.67
C TYR A 87 -4.86 -6.15 -3.48
N GLN A 88 -3.83 -5.65 -2.81
CA GLN A 88 -2.72 -4.97 -3.48
C GLN A 88 -1.41 -5.74 -3.36
N VAL A 89 -1.00 -6.06 -2.12
CA VAL A 89 0.29 -6.73 -1.88
C VAL A 89 0.19 -8.24 -2.08
N GLY A 90 -0.89 -8.87 -1.62
CA GLY A 90 -1.09 -10.32 -1.62
C GLY A 90 -1.16 -10.94 -3.01
N GLU A 91 -1.65 -10.18 -3.99
CA GLU A 91 -1.76 -10.58 -5.39
C GLU A 91 -0.41 -10.55 -6.14
N ILE A 92 0.63 -9.97 -5.54
CA ILE A 92 1.97 -9.94 -6.12
C ILE A 92 2.57 -11.33 -6.03
N ALA A 93 3.04 -11.85 -7.17
CA ALA A 93 3.76 -13.11 -7.24
C ALA A 93 4.95 -12.98 -8.21
N VAL A 94 6.15 -13.30 -7.73
CA VAL A 94 7.38 -13.34 -8.52
C VAL A 94 8.06 -14.67 -8.26
N ASP A 95 8.25 -15.45 -9.32
CA ASP A 95 8.88 -16.78 -9.28
C ASP A 95 8.32 -17.71 -8.21
N GLY A 96 6.98 -17.74 -8.10
CA GLY A 96 6.28 -18.57 -7.13
C GLY A 96 6.30 -18.04 -5.68
N VAL A 97 7.00 -16.93 -5.41
CA VAL A 97 6.97 -16.23 -4.11
C VAL A 97 5.91 -15.13 -4.15
N SER A 98 4.95 -15.17 -3.23
CA SER A 98 3.82 -14.24 -3.22
C SER A 98 3.88 -13.21 -2.08
N GLY A 99 3.01 -12.20 -2.17
CA GLY A 99 2.81 -11.21 -1.12
C GLY A 99 4.03 -10.31 -0.89
N LYS A 100 4.32 -10.05 0.39
CA LYS A 100 5.46 -9.23 0.84
C LYS A 100 6.80 -9.74 0.32
N ASP A 101 7.00 -11.07 0.38
CA ASP A 101 8.27 -11.67 0.00
C ASP A 101 8.45 -11.66 -1.53
N GLY A 102 7.34 -11.82 -2.28
CA GLY A 102 7.33 -11.64 -3.73
C GLY A 102 7.67 -10.20 -4.12
N LEU A 103 7.11 -9.21 -3.43
CA LEU A 103 7.44 -7.80 -3.66
C LEU A 103 8.92 -7.50 -3.34
N LEU A 104 9.45 -8.04 -2.23
CA LEU A 104 10.87 -7.84 -1.89
C LEU A 104 11.79 -8.51 -2.92
N LEU A 105 11.42 -9.71 -3.39
CA LEU A 105 12.14 -10.41 -4.44
C LEU A 105 12.17 -9.61 -5.74
N TRP A 106 11.03 -9.01 -6.12
CA TRP A 106 10.96 -8.12 -7.28
C TRP A 106 11.94 -6.95 -7.17
N VAL A 107 11.98 -6.27 -6.02
CA VAL A 107 12.89 -5.13 -5.82
C VAL A 107 14.34 -5.61 -5.96
N LYS A 108 14.72 -6.69 -5.27
CA LYS A 108 16.09 -7.24 -5.35
C LYS A 108 16.50 -7.61 -6.77
N ARG A 109 15.58 -8.18 -7.55
CA ARG A 109 15.84 -8.54 -8.96
C ARG A 109 15.92 -7.33 -9.88
N SER A 110 15.10 -6.31 -9.62
CA SER A 110 15.14 -5.07 -10.40
C SER A 110 16.46 -4.34 -10.19
N LEU A 111 17.08 -4.50 -9.02
CA LEU A 111 18.28 -3.79 -8.60
C LEU A 111 19.58 -4.60 -8.68
N THR A 112 19.61 -5.74 -9.40
CA THR A 112 20.84 -6.57 -9.51
C THR A 112 22.03 -5.82 -10.11
N ASP A 113 21.76 -4.83 -10.96
CA ASP A 113 22.79 -4.05 -11.65
C ASP A 113 23.24 -2.82 -10.83
N TYR A 114 22.72 -2.66 -9.61
CA TYR A 114 23.02 -1.57 -8.68
C TYR A 114 23.69 -2.12 -7.40
N PRO A 115 24.97 -2.52 -7.45
CA PRO A 115 25.61 -3.25 -6.37
C PRO A 115 25.75 -2.47 -5.06
N THR A 116 25.61 -1.14 -5.10
CA THR A 116 25.64 -0.25 -3.94
C THR A 116 24.27 -0.13 -3.26
N VAL A 117 23.21 -0.72 -3.83
CA VAL A 117 21.83 -0.59 -3.36
C VAL A 117 21.33 -1.94 -2.85
N ASP A 118 21.40 -2.15 -1.54
CA ASP A 118 20.92 -3.37 -0.89
C ASP A 118 19.57 -3.16 -0.19
N VAL A 119 18.52 -3.78 -0.75
CA VAL A 119 17.17 -3.74 -0.19
C VAL A 119 16.84 -5.06 0.51
N THR A 120 16.78 -5.03 1.84
CA THR A 120 16.49 -6.22 2.66
C THR A 120 15.16 -6.13 3.41
N ASN A 121 14.54 -4.94 3.45
CA ASN A 121 13.31 -4.68 4.18
C ASN A 121 12.49 -3.54 3.52
N PHE A 122 11.30 -3.29 4.06
CA PHE A 122 10.45 -2.15 3.69
C PHE A 122 10.50 -1.04 4.74
N THR A 123 11.64 -0.88 5.41
CA THR A 123 11.87 0.18 6.38
C THR A 123 13.17 0.93 6.06
N SER A 124 14.26 0.60 6.74
CA SER A 124 15.54 1.31 6.65
C SER A 124 16.20 1.27 5.28
N SER A 125 15.94 0.25 4.45
CA SER A 125 16.50 0.16 3.09
C SER A 125 16.04 1.28 2.14
N TRP A 126 15.04 2.07 2.52
CA TRP A 126 14.41 3.09 1.66
C TRP A 126 14.71 4.53 2.10
N THR A 127 15.33 4.71 3.27
CA THR A 127 15.36 6.00 3.98
C THR A 127 16.34 7.00 3.38
N ASN A 128 17.31 6.55 2.60
CA ASN A 128 18.22 7.44 1.86
C ASN A 128 17.72 7.79 0.44
N GLY A 129 16.56 7.24 0.02
CA GLY A 129 15.95 7.50 -1.28
C GLY A 129 16.59 6.82 -2.49
N ILE A 130 17.78 6.22 -2.35
CA ILE A 130 18.53 5.64 -3.47
C ILE A 130 17.78 4.46 -4.09
N ALA A 131 17.15 3.59 -3.27
CA ALA A 131 16.37 2.46 -3.78
C ALA A 131 15.21 2.91 -4.69
N PHE A 132 14.54 4.01 -4.36
CA PHE A 132 13.48 4.57 -5.21
C PHE A 132 14.05 5.10 -6.53
N CYS A 133 15.16 5.84 -6.47
CA CYS A 133 15.83 6.37 -7.66
C CYS A 133 16.34 5.24 -8.58
N ALA A 134 16.91 4.18 -8.00
CA ALA A 134 17.43 3.03 -8.74
C ALA A 134 16.31 2.29 -9.49
N LEU A 135 15.14 2.13 -8.87
CA LEU A 135 13.97 1.55 -9.55
C LEU A 135 13.52 2.40 -10.74
N ILE A 136 13.52 3.74 -10.63
CA ILE A 136 13.21 4.60 -11.78
C ILE A 136 14.29 4.44 -12.87
N HIS A 137 15.56 4.56 -12.50
CA HIS A 137 16.69 4.53 -13.43
C HIS A 137 16.78 3.19 -14.18
N LYS A 138 16.47 2.06 -13.51
CA LYS A 138 16.46 0.72 -14.13
C LYS A 138 15.52 0.66 -15.33
N HIS A 139 14.36 1.29 -15.23
CA HIS A 139 13.36 1.29 -16.29
C HIS A 139 13.53 2.45 -17.28
N TYR A 140 14.04 3.59 -16.80
CA TYR A 140 14.17 4.82 -17.57
C TYR A 140 15.48 5.57 -17.22
N PRO A 141 16.62 5.11 -17.77
CA PRO A 141 17.94 5.64 -17.40
C PRO A 141 18.12 7.13 -17.69
N THR A 142 17.36 7.67 -18.65
CA THR A 142 17.46 9.07 -19.07
C THR A 142 16.72 10.06 -18.16
N LEU A 143 15.92 9.59 -17.19
CA LEU A 143 15.10 10.45 -16.34
C LEU A 143 15.86 11.05 -15.15
N LEU A 144 16.99 10.46 -14.76
CA LEU A 144 17.83 10.97 -13.68
C LEU A 144 19.27 10.50 -13.86
N ASP A 145 20.22 11.32 -13.44
CA ASP A 145 21.65 10.97 -13.41
C ASP A 145 21.95 10.20 -12.11
N PHE A 146 21.89 8.87 -12.17
CA PHE A 146 22.01 8.02 -10.99
C PHE A 146 23.41 8.09 -10.35
N ASP A 147 24.45 8.23 -11.17
CA ASP A 147 25.84 8.25 -10.70
C ASP A 147 26.15 9.53 -9.90
N SER A 148 25.36 10.59 -10.07
CA SER A 148 25.46 11.84 -9.31
C SER A 148 24.82 11.77 -7.91
N LEU A 149 24.01 10.74 -7.62
CA LEU A 149 23.26 10.65 -6.37
C LEU A 149 24.15 10.24 -5.19
N SER A 150 23.87 10.81 -4.03
CA SER A 150 24.60 10.53 -2.78
C SER A 150 23.64 9.96 -1.73
N PRO A 151 23.99 8.86 -1.04
CA PRO A 151 23.19 8.35 0.07
C PRO A 151 23.03 9.32 1.25
N ASN A 152 23.84 10.38 1.33
CA ASN A 152 23.75 11.39 2.38
C ASN A 152 22.66 12.43 2.12
N ASP A 153 22.16 12.53 0.88
CA ASP A 153 21.19 13.55 0.44
C ASP A 153 19.78 12.95 0.40
N ALA A 154 19.36 12.37 1.54
CA ALA A 154 18.14 11.57 1.64
C ALA A 154 16.88 12.35 1.24
N VAL A 155 16.78 13.62 1.62
CA VAL A 155 15.61 14.47 1.36
C VAL A 155 15.50 14.73 -0.14
N GLU A 156 16.62 15.10 -0.76
CA GLU A 156 16.75 15.36 -2.18
C GLU A 156 16.42 14.12 -3.00
N ASN A 157 16.98 12.97 -2.65
CA ASN A 157 16.75 11.70 -3.36
C ASN A 157 15.28 11.26 -3.28
N VAL A 158 14.68 11.29 -2.08
CA VAL A 158 13.28 10.89 -1.91
C VAL A 158 12.36 11.87 -2.63
N SER A 159 12.60 13.18 -2.52
CA SER A 159 11.82 14.20 -3.21
C SER A 159 11.91 14.07 -4.73
N LEU A 160 13.11 13.82 -5.27
CA LEU A 160 13.33 13.59 -6.69
C LEU A 160 12.54 12.37 -7.17
N ALA A 161 12.67 11.25 -6.45
CA ALA A 161 12.01 10.02 -6.84
C ALA A 161 10.49 10.15 -6.82
N PHE A 162 9.92 10.75 -5.77
CA PHE A 162 8.47 10.95 -5.66
C PHE A 162 7.96 11.90 -6.75
N GLY A 163 8.64 13.01 -6.99
CA GLY A 163 8.28 13.96 -8.05
C GLY A 163 8.32 13.34 -9.45
N LEU A 164 9.32 12.51 -9.75
CA LEU A 164 9.39 11.77 -11.01
C LEU A 164 8.28 10.72 -11.11
N MET A 165 7.99 10.00 -10.03
CA MET A 165 6.93 8.99 -9.99
C MET A 165 5.56 9.55 -10.29
N GLU A 166 5.24 10.69 -9.68
CA GLU A 166 3.98 11.38 -9.92
C GLU A 166 3.94 11.98 -11.34
N ALA A 167 4.95 12.77 -11.71
CA ALA A 167 4.94 13.54 -12.96
C ALA A 167 5.09 12.69 -14.22
N LYS A 168 5.79 11.55 -14.16
CA LYS A 168 6.09 10.71 -15.34
C LYS A 168 5.26 9.43 -15.41
N PHE A 169 4.86 8.89 -14.25
CA PHE A 169 4.19 7.59 -14.20
C PHE A 169 2.78 7.66 -13.60
N GLY A 170 2.34 8.83 -13.11
CA GLY A 170 1.03 9.00 -12.49
C GLY A 170 0.87 8.20 -11.20
N ILE A 171 1.97 7.82 -10.55
CA ILE A 171 1.94 7.16 -9.24
C ILE A 171 1.69 8.26 -8.20
N PRO A 172 0.54 8.25 -7.49
CA PRO A 172 0.22 9.30 -6.53
C PRO A 172 1.17 9.26 -5.35
N GLN A 173 1.69 10.40 -4.92
CA GLN A 173 2.58 10.48 -3.76
C GLN A 173 1.80 10.19 -2.46
N LEU A 174 1.82 8.94 -2.01
CA LEU A 174 1.13 8.52 -0.77
C LEU A 174 1.91 8.84 0.51
N LEU A 175 3.20 9.15 0.38
CA LEU A 175 4.12 9.34 1.50
C LEU A 175 4.67 10.76 1.50
N ASN A 176 4.81 11.36 2.67
CA ASN A 176 5.57 12.59 2.79
C ASN A 176 7.06 12.29 2.77
N VAL A 177 7.84 13.16 2.14
CA VAL A 177 9.31 13.05 2.10
C VAL A 177 9.88 12.94 3.52
N ALA A 178 9.40 13.77 4.45
CA ALA A 178 9.89 13.79 5.84
C ALA A 178 9.58 12.52 6.64
N ASP A 179 8.56 11.74 6.26
CA ASP A 179 8.21 10.49 6.94
C ASP A 179 9.15 9.33 6.52
N VAL A 180 9.94 9.53 5.46
CA VAL A 180 10.83 8.51 4.87
C VAL A 180 12.29 8.94 4.94
N ALA A 181 12.61 10.12 4.42
CA ALA A 181 13.98 10.62 4.26
C ALA A 181 14.69 10.74 5.62
N GLY A 182 15.75 9.96 5.82
CA GLY A 182 16.52 9.93 7.06
C GLY A 182 15.77 9.36 8.29
N ASN A 183 14.49 8.97 8.17
CA ASN A 183 13.74 8.38 9.27
C ASN A 183 14.35 7.00 9.59
N PRO A 184 14.84 6.72 10.82
CA PRO A 184 15.43 5.43 11.12
C PRO A 184 14.40 4.28 11.20
N LYS A 185 13.11 4.60 11.34
CA LYS A 185 12.02 3.63 11.49
C LYS A 185 10.76 4.11 10.75
N PRO A 186 10.79 4.23 9.41
CA PRO A 186 9.58 4.51 8.65
C PRO A 186 8.60 3.36 8.81
N ASP A 187 7.30 3.65 8.68
CA ASP A 187 6.25 2.65 8.78
C ASP A 187 6.32 1.65 7.62
N ASP A 188 6.49 0.37 7.94
CA ASP A 188 6.75 -0.66 6.93
C ASP A 188 5.56 -0.87 5.99
N LYS A 189 4.34 -0.74 6.51
CA LYS A 189 3.09 -0.86 5.74
C LYS A 189 2.94 0.26 4.73
N SER A 190 3.29 1.48 5.11
CA SER A 190 3.25 2.66 4.26
C SER A 190 4.26 2.53 3.11
N ILE A 191 5.51 2.13 3.41
CA ILE A 191 6.51 1.84 2.37
C ILE A 191 6.04 0.69 1.46
N MET A 192 5.57 -0.43 2.01
CA MET A 192 5.06 -1.57 1.22
C MET A 192 3.91 -1.16 0.29
N THR A 193 2.96 -0.35 0.80
CA THR A 193 1.82 0.15 0.02
C THR A 193 2.33 0.97 -1.16
N TYR A 194 3.26 1.89 -0.93
CA TYR A 194 3.80 2.73 -1.99
C TYR A 194 4.61 1.92 -3.01
N VAL A 195 5.54 1.07 -2.55
CA VAL A 195 6.39 0.24 -3.42
C VAL A 195 5.55 -0.75 -4.25
N SER A 196 4.41 -1.21 -3.75
CA SER A 196 3.49 -2.05 -4.52
C SER A 196 2.86 -1.31 -5.71
N LEU A 197 2.68 0.01 -5.65
CA LEU A 197 2.27 0.81 -6.82
C LEU A 197 3.37 0.86 -7.88
N LEU A 198 4.63 1.00 -7.46
CA LEU A 198 5.78 0.94 -8.37
C LEU A 198 5.83 -0.43 -9.06
N PHE A 199 5.63 -1.52 -8.31
CA PHE A 199 5.52 -2.87 -8.89
C PHE A 199 4.43 -2.93 -9.95
N GLN A 200 3.23 -2.40 -9.68
CA GLN A 200 2.13 -2.43 -10.66
C GLN A 200 2.48 -1.68 -11.95
N VAL A 201 3.16 -0.55 -11.87
CA VAL A 201 3.54 0.24 -13.04
C VAL A 201 4.72 -0.37 -13.78
N PHE A 202 5.76 -0.77 -13.07
CA PHE A 202 7.04 -1.18 -13.66
C PHE A 202 7.09 -2.66 -14.06
N SER A 203 6.32 -3.54 -13.41
CA SER A 203 6.27 -4.96 -13.75
C SER A 203 5.46 -5.25 -15.02
N ILE A 204 4.60 -4.33 -15.48
CA ILE A 204 3.89 -4.47 -16.77
C ILE A 204 4.89 -4.53 -17.95
N PHE A 205 6.07 -3.92 -17.79
CA PHE A 205 7.11 -3.89 -18.82
C PHE A 205 8.05 -5.10 -18.82
N TYR A 206 7.88 -6.03 -17.87
CA TYR A 206 8.52 -7.33 -17.94
C TYR A 206 7.52 -8.35 -18.48
N PRO A 207 7.75 -8.95 -19.67
CA PRO A 207 7.01 -10.13 -20.07
C PRO A 207 7.23 -11.16 -18.98
N LYS A 208 6.14 -11.74 -18.47
CA LYS A 208 6.17 -12.87 -17.54
C LYS A 208 7.18 -13.87 -18.08
N PHE A 209 8.32 -14.01 -17.41
CA PHE A 209 9.20 -15.15 -17.62
C PHE A 209 8.41 -16.36 -17.11
N GLY A 210 7.73 -17.01 -18.05
CA GLY A 210 7.10 -18.31 -17.85
C GLY A 210 8.12 -19.42 -17.78
#